data_AF-A0A520MUW1-F1
#
_entry.id   AF-A0A520MUW1-F1
#
_cell.length_a   1.000
_cell.length_b   1.000
_cell.length_c   1.000
_cell.angle_alpha   90.00
_cell.angle_beta   90.00
_cell.angle_gamma   90.00
#
_symmetry.space_group_name_H-M   'P 1'
#
loop_
_entity.id
_entity.type
_entity.pdbx_description
1 polymer ?
#
loop_
_entity_poly.entity_id
_entity_poly.type
_entity_poly.pdbx_seq_one_letter_code
_entity_poly.pdbx_strand_id
1 'polypeptide(L)' 'MNNDLLLKKLNFKSRRGMKETTFVVKKLIAGFQDMDANQKDELNKLLDLNDQELFDLIFKNKRLFSEKFPKLKKFAN' A
#
# COMPACT_ATOMS: atom_id res chain seq x y z
N MET A 1 -3.57 20.55 -0.73
CA MET A 1 -2.57 19.70 -1.41
C MET A 1 -3.33 18.84 -2.41
N ASN A 2 -3.16 19.04 -3.72
CA ASN A 2 -4.05 18.45 -4.73
C ASN A 2 -3.96 16.91 -4.72
N ASN A 3 -5.07 16.24 -4.41
CA ASN A 3 -5.18 14.78 -4.35
C ASN A 3 -4.69 14.12 -5.66
N ASP A 4 -4.84 14.78 -6.80
CA ASP A 4 -4.33 14.30 -8.10
C ASP A 4 -2.80 14.19 -8.17
N LEU A 5 -2.08 15.14 -7.58
CA LEU A 5 -0.62 15.10 -7.55
C LEU A 5 -0.14 13.97 -6.65
N LEU A 6 -0.84 13.75 -5.53
CA LEU A 6 -0.56 12.63 -4.64
C LEU A 6 -0.82 11.30 -5.35
N LEU A 7 -1.95 11.18 -6.04
CA LEU A 7 -2.32 9.98 -6.79
C LEU A 7 -1.31 9.65 -7.90
N LYS A 8 -0.83 10.66 -8.65
CA LYS A 8 0.24 10.47 -9.64
C LYS A 8 1.53 9.97 -9.00
N LYS A 9 1.92 10.52 -7.84
CA LYS A 9 3.11 10.08 -7.09
C LYS A 9 2.96 8.65 -6.59
N LEU A 10 1.78 8.29 -6.06
CA LEU A 10 1.46 6.93 -5.61
C LEU A 10 1.48 5.94 -6.80
N ASN A 11 0.90 6.32 -7.93
CA ASN A 11 0.93 5.51 -9.15
C ASN A 11 2.36 5.27 -9.64
N PHE A 12 3.26 6.25 -9.53
CA PHE A 12 4.68 6.03 -9.82
C PHE A 12 5.32 5.05 -8.84
N LYS A 13 5.12 5.23 -7.52
CA LYS A 13 5.63 4.34 -6.47
C LYS A 13 5.03 2.92 -6.51
N SER A 14 3.90 2.73 -7.18
CA SER A 14 3.24 1.44 -7.33
C SER A 14 3.83 0.52 -8.37
N ARG A 15 4.72 1.02 -9.23
CA ARG A 15 5.37 0.22 -10.27
C ARG A 15 6.40 -0.68 -9.60
N ARG A 16 6.06 -1.97 -9.48
CA ARG A 16 6.88 -2.98 -8.82
C ARG A 16 7.43 -3.98 -9.83
N GLY A 17 8.56 -4.60 -9.51
CA GLY A 17 9.20 -5.64 -10.32
C GLY A 17 8.47 -6.99 -10.26
N MET A 18 7.64 -7.21 -9.23
CA MET A 18 6.85 -8.44 -9.06
C MET A 18 5.36 -8.23 -9.39
N LYS A 19 4.74 -9.22 -10.05
CA LYS A 19 3.32 -9.15 -10.44
C LYS A 19 2.40 -9.15 -9.22
N GLU A 20 2.76 -9.94 -8.22
CA GLU A 20 2.02 -10.13 -6.97
C GLU A 20 1.96 -8.83 -6.17
N THR A 21 3.10 -8.17 -5.97
CA THR A 21 3.15 -6.88 -5.26
C THR A 21 2.49 -5.78 -6.06
N THR A 22 2.67 -5.76 -7.39
CA THR A 22 1.94 -4.83 -8.28
C THR A 22 0.43 -4.96 -8.11
N PHE A 23 -0.09 -6.20 -8.06
CA PHE A 23 -1.53 -6.45 -7.91
C PHE A 23 -2.06 -5.89 -6.58
N VAL A 24 -1.37 -6.17 -5.46
CA VAL A 24 -1.80 -5.69 -4.15
C VAL A 24 -1.77 -4.16 -4.07
N VAL A 25 -0.70 -3.54 -4.57
CA VAL A 25 -0.57 -2.08 -4.54
C VAL A 25 -1.63 -1.41 -5.41
N LYS A 26 -1.93 -1.94 -6.60
CA LYS A 26 -3.00 -1.41 -7.45
C LYS A 26 -4.37 -1.49 -6.75
N LYS A 27 -4.66 -2.60 -6.06
CA LYS A 27 -5.90 -2.75 -5.28
C LYS A 27 -5.98 -1.70 -4.15
N LEU A 28 -4.86 -1.43 -3.47
CA LEU A 28 -4.78 -0.42 -2.42
C LEU A 28 -4.97 1.01 -2.97
N ILE A 29 -4.31 1.35 -4.09
CA ILE A 29 -4.42 2.68 -4.70
C ILE A 29 -5.83 2.92 -5.27
N ALA A 30 -6.51 1.88 -5.77
CA ALA A 30 -7.89 2.01 -6.23
C ALA A 30 -8.84 2.50 -5.13
N GLY A 31 -8.59 2.11 -3.87
CA GLY A 31 -9.34 2.59 -2.70
C GLY A 31 -8.83 3.90 -2.08
N PHE A 32 -7.82 4.55 -2.68
CA PHE A 32 -7.16 5.72 -2.09
C PHE A 32 -8.10 6.91 -1.87
N GLN A 33 -9.10 7.10 -2.74
CA GLN A 33 -10.05 8.21 -2.61
C GLN A 33 -10.91 8.09 -1.34
N ASP A 34 -11.24 6.85 -0.96
CA ASP A 34 -12.08 6.53 0.21
C ASP A 34 -11.28 6.44 1.52
N MET A 35 -9.95 6.60 1.46
CA MET A 35 -9.08 6.52 2.64
C MET A 35 -9.06 7.81 3.45
N ASP A 36 -9.08 7.65 4.78
CA ASP A 36 -8.83 8.74 5.73
C ASP A 36 -7.35 9.18 5.75
N ALA A 37 -7.05 10.29 6.43
CA ALA A 37 -5.68 10.83 6.48
C ALA A 37 -4.66 9.86 7.09
N ASN A 38 -5.05 9.05 8.08
CA ASN A 38 -4.16 8.07 8.72
C ASN A 38 -3.89 6.88 7.79
N GLN A 39 -4.92 6.41 7.07
CA GLN A 39 -4.80 5.36 6.06
C GLN A 39 -3.88 5.79 4.91
N LYS A 40 -3.98 7.05 4.47
CA LYS A 40 -3.12 7.62 3.43
C LYS A 40 -1.66 7.72 3.87
N ASP A 41 -1.41 8.02 5.14
CA ASP A 41 -0.07 8.01 5.73
C ASP A 41 0.52 6.60 5.79
N GLU A 42 -0.26 5.62 6.27
CA GLU A 42 0.15 4.21 6.26
C GLU A 42 0.42 3.69 4.85
N LEU A 43 -0.39 4.08 3.85
CA LEU A 43 -0.18 3.69 2.46
C LEU A 43 1.12 4.26 1.91
N ASN A 44 1.45 5.51 2.23
CA ASN A 44 2.72 6.10 1.83
C ASN A 44 3.91 5.31 2.41
N LYS A 45 3.85 4.95 3.70
CA LYS A 45 4.86 4.11 4.37
C LYS A 45 4.98 2.73 3.75
N LEU A 46 3.84 2.10 3.43
CA LEU A 46 3.80 0.80 2.75
C LEU A 46 4.48 0.88 1.37
N LEU A 47 4.24 1.97 0.63
CA LEU A 47 4.81 2.18 -0.69
C LEU A 47 6.30 2.51 -0.69
N ASP A 48 6.87 2.86 0.47
CA ASP A 48 8.31 3.05 0.62
C ASP A 48 9.06 1.73 0.85
N LEU A 49 8.34 0.63 1.17
CA LEU A 49 8.92 -0.72 1.23
C LEU A 49 9.35 -1.19 -0.15
N ASN A 50 10.42 -1.97 -0.20
CA ASN A 50 10.83 -2.65 -1.43
C ASN A 50 9.89 -3.84 -1.74
N ASP A 51 10.03 -4.44 -2.92
CA ASP A 51 9.12 -5.50 -3.35
C ASP A 51 9.21 -6.77 -2.50
N GLN A 52 10.40 -7.15 -2.06
CA GLN A 52 10.62 -8.33 -1.25
C GLN A 52 10.02 -8.16 0.16
N GLU A 53 10.25 -7.00 0.77
CA GLU A 53 9.67 -6.64 2.07
C GLU A 53 8.13 -6.63 2.00
N LEU A 54 7.59 -5.98 0.96
CA LEU A 54 6.15 -5.90 0.76
C LEU A 54 5.54 -7.29 0.56
N PHE A 55 6.19 -8.14 -0.24
CA PHE A 55 5.78 -9.51 -0.46
C PHE A 55 5.80 -10.33 0.84
N ASP A 56 6.90 -10.27 1.59
CA ASP A 56 7.04 -11.01 2.84
C ASP A 56 6.02 -10.53 3.87
N LEU A 57 5.76 -9.22 3.95
CA LEU A 57 4.75 -8.68 4.87
C LEU A 57 3.33 -9.16 4.54
N ILE A 58 2.94 -9.15 3.26
CA ILE A 58 1.57 -9.45 2.84
C ILE A 58 1.32 -10.96 2.73
N PHE A 59 2.28 -11.72 2.21
CA PHE A 59 2.09 -13.12 1.86
C PHE A 59 2.67 -14.09 2.88
N LYS A 60 3.80 -13.75 3.53
CA LYS A 60 4.42 -14.63 4.54
C LYS A 60 4.04 -14.28 5.97
N ASN A 61 3.92 -12.99 6.30
CA ASN A 61 3.80 -12.53 7.68
C ASN A 61 2.63 -11.54 7.89
N LYS A 62 1.42 -11.99 7.58
CA LYS A 62 0.17 -11.20 7.70
C LYS A 62 -0.08 -10.60 9.08
N ARG A 63 0.43 -11.26 10.14
CA ARG A 63 0.35 -10.73 11.52
C ARG A 63 1.17 -9.44 11.64
N LEU A 64 2.43 -9.47 11.18
CA LEU A 64 3.30 -8.31 11.16
C LEU A 64 2.74 -7.17 10.30
N PHE A 65 2.07 -7.49 9.18
CA PHE A 65 1.34 -6.48 8.40
C PHE A 65 0.25 -5.81 9.23
N SER A 66 -0.56 -6.59 9.94
CA SER A 66 -1.66 -6.05 10.76
C SER A 66 -1.17 -5.22 11.95
N GLU A 67 0.03 -5.51 12.47
CA GLU A 67 0.67 -4.75 13.55
C GLU A 67 1.31 -3.45 13.04
N LYS A 68 1.99 -3.49 11.89
CA LYS A 68 2.65 -2.30 11.30
C LYS A 68 1.68 -1.37 10.59
N PHE A 69 0.61 -1.91 10.00
CA PHE A 69 -0.37 -1.18 9.19
C PHE A 69 -1.81 -1.49 9.65
N PRO A 70 -2.16 -1.19 10.91
CA PRO A 70 -3.46 -1.53 11.47
C PRO A 70 -4.62 -0.85 10.75
N LYS A 71 -4.42 0.34 10.16
CA LYS A 71 -5.48 1.06 9.43
C LYS A 71 -5.67 0.55 8.00
N LEU A 72 -4.67 -0.12 7.42
CA LEU A 72 -4.76 -0.80 6.13
C LEU A 72 -5.19 -2.27 6.22
N LYS A 73 -5.39 -2.82 7.42
CA LYS A 73 -5.81 -4.23 7.63
C LYS A 73 -7.04 -4.63 6.80
N LYS A 74 -7.99 -3.71 6.59
CA LYS A 74 -9.21 -3.94 5.78
C LYS A 74 -8.91 -4.31 4.33
N PHE A 75 -7.75 -3.96 3.80
CA PHE A 75 -7.35 -4.20 2.41
C PHE A 75 -6.50 -5.48 2.23
N ALA A 76 -6.06 -6.09 3.34
CA ALA A 76 -5.28 -7.34 3.35
C ALA A 76 -6.16 -8.61 3.46
N ASN A 77 -7.47 -8.46 3.64
CA ASN A 77 -8.47 -9.53 3.60
C ASN A 77 -9.24 -9.54 2.26
#